data_AF-A0ABD6Z0Y5-F1
#
_entry.id   AF-A0ABD6Z0Y5-F1
#
_cell.length_a   1.000
_cell.length_b   1.000
_cell.length_c   1.000
_cell.angle_alpha   90.00
_cell.angle_beta   90.00
_cell.angle_gamma   90.00
#
_symmetry.space_group_name_H-M   'P 1'
#
loop_
_entity.id
_entity.type
_entity.pdbx_description
1 polymer ?
#
loop_
_entity_poly.entity_id
_entity_poly.type
_entity_poly.pdbx_seq_one_letter_code
_entity_poly.pdbx_strand_id
1 'polypeptide(L)'
;MFKVKVKDIPLFYAGKRYGSGEELIIEGDHMNDDLFDKIEEIENVPFKGVKEATLRKALEAAKVEIPEEADRDALIQLMNDNQVTL
;
A
#
# COMPACT_ATOMS: atom_id res chain seq x y z
N MET A 1 0.23 -10.97 3.36
CA MET A 1 -0.55 -10.72 2.13
C MET A 1 0.17 -9.66 1.33
N PHE A 2 0.52 -9.96 0.10
CA PHE A 2 1.26 -9.07 -0.80
C PHE A 2 0.32 -8.52 -1.85
N LYS A 3 0.29 -7.21 -2.03
CA LYS A 3 -0.37 -6.59 -3.17
C LYS A 3 0.62 -6.63 -4.32
N VAL A 4 0.25 -7.24 -5.44
CA VAL A 4 1.14 -7.42 -6.57
C VAL A 4 0.46 -7.01 -7.87
N LYS A 5 1.26 -6.61 -8.84
CA LYS A 5 0.82 -6.28 -10.21
C LYS A 5 1.32 -7.35 -11.16
N VAL A 6 0.46 -7.86 -12.05
CA VAL A 6 0.89 -8.77 -13.10
C VAL A 6 1.71 -7.98 -14.13
N LYS A 7 2.92 -8.44 -14.46
CA LYS A 7 3.79 -7.78 -15.44
C LYS A 7 3.23 -7.96 -16.86
N ASP A 8 3.56 -9.07 -17.51
CA ASP A 8 3.25 -9.27 -18.94
C ASP A 8 2.47 -10.54 -19.22
N ILE A 9 2.71 -11.62 -18.47
CA ILE A 9 2.09 -12.93 -18.72
C ILE A 9 0.86 -13.08 -17.83
N PRO A 10 -0.32 -13.46 -18.37
CA PRO A 10 -1.51 -13.69 -17.57
C PRO A 10 -1.27 -14.70 -16.45
N LEU A 11 -1.63 -14.33 -15.24
CA LEU A 11 -1.47 -15.14 -14.04
C LEU A 11 -2.80 -15.80 -13.68
N PHE A 12 -2.77 -17.08 -13.30
CA PHE A 12 -3.93 -17.72 -12.68
C PHE A 12 -3.67 -17.84 -11.18
N TYR A 13 -4.54 -17.23 -10.38
CA TYR A 13 -4.44 -17.25 -8.92
C TYR A 13 -5.83 -17.38 -8.31
N ALA A 14 -5.99 -18.24 -7.29
CA ALA A 14 -7.26 -18.51 -6.62
C ALA A 14 -8.45 -18.80 -7.57
N GLY A 15 -8.20 -19.54 -8.66
CA GLY A 15 -9.23 -19.90 -9.66
C GLY A 15 -9.65 -18.75 -10.59
N LYS A 16 -9.00 -17.59 -10.51
CA LYS A 16 -9.24 -16.43 -11.40
C LYS A 16 -8.03 -16.18 -12.28
N ARG A 17 -8.28 -15.68 -13.49
CA ARG A 17 -7.26 -15.22 -14.43
C ARG A 17 -7.07 -13.71 -14.26
N TYR A 18 -5.82 -13.29 -14.14
CA TYR A 18 -5.40 -11.89 -14.07
C TYR A 18 -4.55 -11.56 -15.30
N GLY A 19 -4.91 -10.52 -16.03
CA GLY A 19 -4.18 -10.00 -17.19
C GLY A 19 -3.01 -9.11 -16.81
N SER A 20 -2.18 -8.77 -17.79
CA SER A 20 -1.09 -7.80 -17.64
C SER A 20 -1.64 -6.46 -17.11
N GLY A 21 -0.96 -5.93 -16.11
CA GLY A 21 -1.32 -4.68 -15.44
C GLY A 21 -2.39 -4.80 -14.35
N GLU A 22 -3.04 -5.96 -14.20
CA GLU A 22 -4.04 -6.16 -13.14
C GLU A 22 -3.37 -6.37 -11.78
N GLU A 23 -4.01 -5.83 -10.75
CA GLU A 23 -3.58 -5.95 -9.36
C GLU A 23 -4.29 -7.11 -8.67
N LEU A 24 -3.55 -7.88 -7.88
CA LEU A 24 -4.13 -8.92 -7.03
C LEU A 24 -3.43 -8.99 -5.68
N ILE A 25 -4.09 -9.65 -4.73
CA ILE A 25 -3.53 -9.91 -3.40
C ILE A 25 -3.16 -11.39 -3.33
N ILE A 26 -1.89 -11.66 -3.07
CA ILE A 26 -1.35 -13.01 -2.89
C ILE A 26 -1.09 -13.25 -1.41
N GLU A 27 -1.53 -14.40 -0.91
CA GLU A 27 -1.24 -14.80 0.47
C GLU A 27 0.23 -15.22 0.57
N GLY A 28 0.92 -14.84 1.66
CA GLY A 28 2.36 -15.08 1.79
C GLY A 28 2.73 -16.57 1.75
N ASP A 29 1.79 -17.43 2.14
CA ASP A 29 1.94 -18.88 2.15
C ASP A 29 1.81 -19.51 0.73
N HIS A 30 1.37 -18.73 -0.26
CA HIS A 30 1.29 -19.14 -1.67
C HIS A 30 2.43 -18.57 -2.52
N MET A 31 3.48 -18.03 -1.89
CA MET A 31 4.67 -17.55 -2.59
C MET A 31 5.40 -18.72 -3.25
N ASN A 32 5.56 -18.64 -4.57
CA ASN A 32 6.39 -19.52 -5.37
C ASN A 32 7.33 -18.63 -6.22
N ASP A 33 8.59 -19.00 -6.34
CA ASP A 33 9.60 -18.25 -7.08
C ASP A 33 9.19 -18.02 -8.56
N ASP A 34 8.55 -19.01 -9.21
CA ASP A 34 8.03 -18.91 -10.59
C ASP A 34 6.95 -17.82 -10.76
N LEU A 35 6.29 -17.47 -9.65
CA LEU A 35 5.24 -16.46 -9.58
C LEU A 35 5.86 -15.07 -9.50
N PHE A 36 7.00 -14.93 -8.81
CA PHE A 36 7.73 -13.68 -8.60
C PHE A 36 8.31 -13.10 -9.90
N ASP A 37 8.69 -13.95 -10.85
CA ASP A 37 9.14 -13.49 -12.18
C ASP A 37 8.03 -12.78 -12.95
N LYS A 38 6.76 -13.17 -12.72
CA LYS A 38 5.59 -12.72 -13.48
C LYS A 38 4.81 -11.59 -12.81
N ILE A 39 5.13 -11.28 -11.57
CA ILE A 39 4.49 -10.23 -10.78
C ILE A 39 5.51 -9.20 -10.32
N GLU A 40 5.05 -7.98 -10.09
CA GLU A 40 5.81 -6.92 -9.44
C GLU A 40 5.17 -6.66 -8.08
N GLU A 41 5.96 -6.72 -7.01
CA GLU A 41 5.45 -6.39 -5.68
C GLU A 41 5.07 -4.91 -5.67
N ILE A 42 3.78 -4.65 -5.47
CA ILE A 42 3.33 -3.29 -5.16
C ILE A 42 3.67 -3.11 -3.70
N GLU A 43 4.82 -2.49 -3.45
CA GLU A 43 5.18 -1.93 -2.16
C GLU A 43 4.02 -1.05 -1.69
N ASN A 44 3.16 -1.61 -0.84
CA ASN A 44 1.98 -0.94 -0.32
C ASN A 44 2.43 -0.06 0.84
N VAL A 45 3.25 0.95 0.53
CA VAL A 45 3.69 1.94 1.50
C VAL A 45 2.50 2.86 1.75
N PRO A 46 1.92 2.86 2.96
CA PRO A 46 0.81 3.74 3.28
C PRO A 46 1.20 5.18 2.95
N PHE A 47 0.29 5.92 2.32
CA PHE A 47 0.48 7.35 2.01
C PHE A 47 1.61 7.66 0.99
N LYS A 48 2.10 6.68 0.22
CA LYS A 48 3.04 6.89 -0.91
C LYS A 48 2.40 7.84 -1.92
N GLY A 49 3.06 8.98 -2.19
CA GLY A 49 2.54 10.02 -3.09
C GLY A 49 1.53 11.00 -2.49
N VAL A 50 1.09 10.78 -1.24
CA VAL A 50 0.25 11.76 -0.52
C VAL A 50 1.11 12.93 -0.06
N LYS A 51 0.62 14.15 -0.34
CA LYS A 51 1.27 15.39 0.08
C LYS A 51 1.17 15.55 1.59
N GLU A 52 2.20 16.12 2.19
CA GLU A 52 2.25 16.41 3.63
C GLU A 52 1.03 17.23 4.11
N ALA A 53 0.61 18.23 3.35
CA ALA A 53 -0.56 19.05 3.65
C ALA A 53 -1.86 18.23 3.74
N THR A 54 -1.97 17.13 2.99
CA THR A 54 -3.14 16.24 3.05
C THR A 54 -3.10 15.39 4.32
N LEU A 55 -1.91 14.91 4.73
CA LEU A 55 -1.73 14.17 5.97
C LEU A 55 -2.04 15.04 7.19
N ARG A 56 -1.51 16.27 7.23
CA ARG A 56 -1.81 17.24 8.31
C ARG A 56 -3.31 17.51 8.42
N LYS A 57 -3.99 17.78 7.30
CA LYS A 57 -5.45 18.01 7.31
C LYS A 57 -6.25 16.82 7.83
N ALA A 58 -5.84 15.60 7.50
CA ALA A 58 -6.52 14.40 7.97
C ALA A 58 -6.34 14.19 9.48
N LEU A 59 -5.12 14.41 9.98
CA LEU A 59 -4.83 14.38 11.42
C LEU A 59 -5.59 15.49 12.17
N GLU A 60 -5.64 16.70 11.62
CA GLU A 60 -6.43 17.82 12.19
C GLU A 60 -7.92 17.49 12.22
N ALA A 61 -8.48 16.92 11.14
CA ALA A 61 -9.87 16.49 11.08
C ALA A 61 -10.19 15.37 12.09
N ALA A 62 -9.22 14.48 12.31
CA ALA A 62 -9.28 13.44 13.32
C ALA A 62 -9.00 13.95 14.75
N LYS A 63 -8.73 15.26 14.92
CA LYS A 63 -8.37 15.91 16.19
C LYS A 63 -7.14 15.30 16.87
N VAL A 64 -6.18 14.82 16.07
CA VAL A 64 -4.89 14.35 16.54
C VAL A 64 -3.97 15.55 16.73
N GLU A 65 -3.25 15.61 17.86
CA GLU A 65 -2.22 16.63 18.07
C GLU A 65 -1.03 16.38 17.13
N ILE A 66 -0.69 17.40 16.34
CA ILE A 66 0.42 17.36 15.40
C ILE A 66 1.56 18.19 15.99
N PRO A 67 2.75 17.60 16.23
CA PRO A 67 3.93 18.36 16.61
C PRO A 67 4.28 19.41 15.55
N GLU A 68 4.66 20.63 15.94
CA GLU A 68 5.00 21.69 14.96
C GLU A 68 6.15 21.26 14.02
N GLU A 69 7.13 20.53 14.56
CA GLU A 69 8.28 20.00 13.83
C GLU A 69 8.04 18.63 13.16
N ALA A 70 6.79 18.13 13.12
CA ALA A 70 6.50 16.85 12.49
C ALA A 70 6.78 16.89 10.98
N ASP A 71 7.72 16.04 10.55
CA ASP A 71 8.01 15.79 9.15
C ASP A 71 6.99 14.82 8.54
N ARG A 72 7.10 14.58 7.23
CA ARG A 72 6.17 13.71 6.51
C ARG A 72 6.10 12.29 7.10
N ASP A 73 7.22 11.75 7.55
CA ASP A 73 7.26 10.39 8.08
C ASP A 73 6.63 10.32 9.48
N ALA A 74 6.86 11.33 10.33
CA ALA A 74 6.17 11.49 11.61
C ALA A 74 4.65 11.63 11.43
N LEU A 75 4.19 12.34 10.40
CA LEU A 75 2.76 12.46 10.09
C LEU A 75 2.16 11.12 9.63
N ILE A 76 2.87 10.34 8.82
CA ILE A 76 2.45 8.99 8.42
C ILE A 76 2.36 8.09 9.66
N GLN A 77 3.32 8.21 10.57
CA GLN A 77 3.31 7.44 11.81
C GLN A 77 2.12 7.81 12.69
N LEU A 78 1.83 9.10 12.87
CA LEU A 78 0.64 9.56 13.59
C LEU A 78 -0.67 9.07 12.95
N MET A 79 -0.74 9.03 11.61
CA MET A 79 -1.91 8.50 10.90
C MET A 79 -2.10 7.00 11.19
N ASN A 80 -1.03 6.23 11.19
CA ASN A 80 -1.08 4.80 11.51
C ASN A 80 -1.44 4.57 12.99
N ASP A 81 -0.82 5.30 13.92
CA ASP A 81 -1.03 5.16 15.36
C ASP A 81 -2.47 5.51 15.77
N ASN A 82 -3.07 6.48 15.10
CA ASN A 82 -4.45 6.91 15.35
C ASN A 82 -5.47 6.25 14.41
N GLN A 83 -5.05 5.27 13.60
CA GLN A 83 -5.88 4.57 12.62
C GLN A 83 -6.67 5.52 11.68
N VAL A 84 -6.07 6.66 11.35
CA VAL A 84 -6.69 7.67 10.48
C VAL A 84 -6.54 7.24 9.02
N THR A 85 -7.66 7.11 8.34
CA THR A 85 -7.73 6.78 6.92
C THR A 85 -8.02 8.02 6.08
N LEU A 86 -7.49 8.09 4.85
CA LEU A 86 -7.75 9.14 3.86
C LEU A 86 -8.86 8.76 2.88
#